data_AF-A0A0B6WV07-F1
#
_entry.id   AF-A0A0B6WV07-F1
#
_cell.length_a   1.000
_cell.length_b   1.000
_cell.length_c   1.000
_cell.angle_alpha   90.00
_cell.angle_beta   90.00
_cell.angle_gamma   90.00
#
_symmetry.space_group_name_H-M   'P 1'
#
loop_
_entity.id
_entity.type
_entity.pdbx_description
1 polymer ?
#
loop_
_entity_poly.entity_id
_entity_poly.type
_entity_poly.pdbx_seq_one_letter_code
_entity_poly.pdbx_strand_id
1 'polypeptide(L)'
;MKEKGDLRKLALKHERALNTFLREAWGQIPEERETKLKSLKAWGFDLLTGLRDGRDSIFVAEAGQHKVGETYEEEGERFEVRRVIEDLKGAKLRIRVELEDRRGVIRAYHRSAEGDDTLLFTLPAGELLLAYFRKRGFGKLVEAFHSSGLTTEFIQSRGQEGRAYAFDDLPAKWRRALKEAQNMLHDRVGVGRFSLVYFGPNKDGDDRYIVTWLLPTIHLFDLDVAEHLEKLLAALD
;
A
#
# COMPACT_ATOMS: atom_id res chain seq x y z
N MET A 1 -11.13 37.47 25.58
CA MET A 1 -11.97 36.53 24.80
C MET A 1 -11.15 35.57 23.94
N LYS A 2 -10.13 36.05 23.19
CA LYS A 2 -9.20 35.22 22.39
C LYS A 2 -8.48 34.14 23.23
N GLU A 3 -7.91 34.56 24.36
CA GLU A 3 -7.16 33.70 25.30
C GLU A 3 -7.96 32.54 25.89
N LYS A 4 -9.24 32.75 26.24
CA LYS A 4 -10.15 31.66 26.68
C LYS A 4 -10.47 30.68 25.54
N GLY A 5 -10.56 31.16 24.30
CA GLY A 5 -10.74 30.32 23.12
C GLY A 5 -9.52 29.46 22.81
N ASP A 6 -8.33 30.02 22.98
CA ASP A 6 -7.05 29.34 22.75
C ASP A 6 -6.77 28.27 23.82
N LEU A 7 -7.06 28.57 25.09
CA LEU A 7 -6.98 27.58 26.18
C LEU A 7 -7.94 26.39 25.96
N ARG A 8 -9.17 26.65 25.49
CA ARG A 8 -10.13 25.58 25.19
C ARG A 8 -9.69 24.70 24.02
N LYS A 9 -9.13 25.30 22.96
CA LYS A 9 -8.55 24.56 21.84
C LYS A 9 -7.37 23.70 22.29
N LEU A 10 -6.51 24.24 23.15
CA LEU A 10 -5.38 23.51 23.70
C LEU A 10 -5.83 22.32 24.56
N ALA A 11 -6.84 22.51 25.42
CA ALA A 11 -7.42 21.44 26.24
C ALA A 11 -8.01 20.31 25.39
N LEU A 12 -8.75 20.64 24.32
CA LEU A 12 -9.28 19.64 23.38
C LEU A 12 -8.16 18.90 22.64
N LYS A 13 -7.12 19.60 22.21
CA LYS A 13 -5.94 18.98 21.57
C LYS A 13 -5.23 18.04 22.53
N HIS A 14 -5.06 18.45 23.79
CA HIS A 14 -4.46 17.64 24.84
C HIS A 14 -5.27 16.36 25.11
N GLU A 15 -6.60 16.49 25.27
CA GLU A 15 -7.47 15.33 25.49
C GLU A 15 -7.47 14.34 24.32
N ARG A 16 -7.43 14.85 23.09
CA ARG A 16 -7.29 14.01 21.89
C ARG A 16 -5.95 13.29 21.87
N ALA A 17 -4.86 13.98 22.21
CA ALA A 17 -3.54 13.37 22.26
C ALA A 17 -3.47 12.23 23.29
N LEU A 18 -4.06 12.42 24.47
CA LEU A 18 -4.13 11.38 25.51
C LEU A 18 -5.02 10.19 25.11
N ASN A 19 -6.06 10.43 24.32
CA ASN A 19 -7.00 9.40 23.87
C ASN A 19 -6.83 9.04 22.40
N THR A 20 -5.62 9.22 21.86
CA THR A 20 -5.22 8.61 20.60
C THR A 20 -4.65 7.24 20.91
N PHE A 21 -5.34 6.20 20.48
CA PHE A 21 -4.91 4.83 20.71
C PHE A 21 -3.96 4.41 19.60
N LEU A 22 -2.75 4.02 19.99
CA LEU A 22 -1.69 3.62 19.08
C LEU A 22 -1.46 2.11 19.14
N ARG A 23 -1.18 1.52 17.99
CA ARG A 23 -0.52 0.22 17.86
C ARG A 23 0.67 0.41 16.95
N GLU A 24 1.82 -0.08 17.39
CA GLU A 24 3.08 0.11 16.69
C GLU A 24 3.86 -1.20 16.75
N ALA A 25 4.45 -1.57 15.62
CA ALA A 25 5.52 -2.55 15.57
C ALA A 25 6.77 -1.83 15.08
N TRP A 26 7.82 -1.85 15.90
CA TRP A 26 9.08 -1.22 15.59
C TRP A 26 10.03 -2.26 15.01
N GLY A 27 10.46 -2.05 13.76
CA GLY A 27 11.34 -2.95 13.02
C GLY A 27 12.01 -2.20 11.87
N GLN A 28 12.90 -2.89 11.16
CA GLN A 28 13.49 -2.33 9.94
C GLN A 28 12.43 -2.31 8.84
N ILE A 29 12.25 -1.16 8.18
CA ILE A 29 11.40 -1.07 6.99
C ILE A 29 12.07 -1.90 5.90
N PRO A 30 11.42 -2.96 5.37
CA PRO A 30 12.01 -3.77 4.33
C PRO A 30 12.13 -2.95 3.05
N GLU A 31 13.35 -2.86 2.54
CA GLU A 31 13.64 -2.17 1.27
C GLU A 31 13.47 -3.11 0.08
N GLU A 32 13.51 -4.43 0.31
CA GLU A 32 13.37 -5.46 -0.72
C GLU A 32 12.49 -6.63 -0.30
N ARG A 33 11.89 -7.30 -1.29
CA ARG A 33 11.06 -8.49 -1.12
C ARG A 33 11.10 -9.34 -2.37
N GLU A 34 11.07 -10.66 -2.20
CA GLU A 34 10.83 -11.60 -3.28
C GLU A 34 9.36 -12.04 -3.30
N THR A 35 8.79 -12.15 -4.50
CA THR A 35 7.45 -12.69 -4.75
C THR A 35 7.44 -13.54 -6.02
N LYS A 36 6.30 -14.16 -6.31
CA LYS A 36 6.12 -14.97 -7.53
C LYS A 36 5.94 -14.05 -8.74
N LEU A 37 6.49 -14.43 -9.90
CA LEU A 37 6.34 -13.65 -11.14
C LEU A 37 4.89 -13.42 -11.55
N LYS A 38 3.99 -14.38 -11.26
CA LYS A 38 2.54 -14.24 -11.49
C LYS A 38 1.91 -13.03 -10.78
N SER A 39 2.58 -12.44 -9.78
CA SER A 39 2.15 -11.21 -9.13
C SER A 39 2.17 -10.00 -10.09
N LEU A 40 2.96 -10.00 -11.16
CA LEU A 40 2.96 -8.93 -12.17
C LEU A 40 1.57 -8.73 -12.79
N LYS A 41 0.88 -9.82 -13.11
CA LYS A 41 -0.48 -9.78 -13.67
C LYS A 41 -1.47 -9.14 -12.71
N ALA A 42 -1.29 -9.37 -11.41
CA ALA A 42 -2.06 -8.71 -10.37
C ALA A 42 -1.86 -7.19 -10.37
N TRP A 43 -0.65 -6.73 -10.64
CA TRP A 43 -0.27 -5.33 -10.60
C TRP A 43 -0.59 -4.57 -11.89
N GLY A 44 -0.90 -5.25 -12.99
CA GLY A 44 -1.20 -4.58 -14.24
C GLY A 44 -0.40 -5.07 -15.43
N PHE A 45 0.56 -5.97 -15.26
CA PHE A 45 1.56 -6.26 -16.28
C PHE A 45 1.51 -7.69 -16.80
N ASP A 46 1.78 -7.85 -18.09
CA ASP A 46 2.18 -9.12 -18.67
C ASP A 46 3.71 -9.20 -18.73
N LEU A 47 4.25 -10.39 -18.45
CA LEU A 47 5.67 -10.69 -18.61
C LEU A 47 5.91 -11.23 -20.02
N LEU A 48 6.83 -10.62 -20.76
CA LEU A 48 7.07 -10.91 -22.16
C LEU A 48 8.53 -11.35 -22.37
N THR A 49 8.75 -12.27 -23.30
CA THR A 49 10.09 -12.51 -23.85
C THR A 49 10.11 -12.29 -25.34
N GLY A 50 11.23 -11.77 -25.83
CA GLY A 50 11.41 -11.46 -27.22
C GLY A 50 12.68 -10.68 -27.46
N LEU A 51 12.66 -9.75 -28.41
CA LEU A 51 13.82 -8.89 -28.68
C LEU A 51 13.59 -7.49 -28.12
N ARG A 52 14.61 -6.94 -27.46
CA ARG A 52 14.76 -5.51 -27.14
C ARG A 52 16.00 -5.01 -27.88
N ASP A 53 15.82 -4.10 -28.82
CA ASP A 53 16.85 -3.60 -29.74
C ASP A 53 17.66 -4.73 -30.41
N GLY A 54 16.95 -5.77 -30.85
CA GLY A 54 17.53 -6.92 -31.54
C GLY A 54 18.23 -7.95 -30.65
N ARG A 55 18.22 -7.78 -29.33
CA ARG A 55 18.80 -8.73 -28.37
C ARG A 55 17.72 -9.47 -27.60
N ASP A 56 17.91 -10.78 -27.38
CA ASP A 56 16.99 -11.57 -26.57
C ASP A 56 16.89 -10.98 -25.15
N SER A 57 15.65 -10.75 -24.70
CA SER A 57 15.37 -10.07 -23.44
C SER A 57 14.04 -10.52 -22.84
N ILE A 58 13.87 -10.19 -21.57
CA ILE A 58 12.63 -10.28 -20.82
C ILE A 58 12.21 -8.87 -20.40
N PHE A 59 10.95 -8.53 -20.61
CA PHE A 59 10.40 -7.20 -20.34
C PHE A 59 8.93 -7.30 -19.95
N VAL A 60 8.32 -6.19 -19.55
CA VAL A 60 6.90 -6.13 -19.22
C VAL A 60 6.19 -5.13 -20.11
N ALA A 61 4.88 -5.28 -20.22
CA ALA A 61 3.99 -4.27 -20.78
C ALA A 61 2.65 -4.28 -20.02
N GLU A 62 1.79 -3.28 -20.25
CA GLU A 62 0.44 -3.29 -19.68
C GLU A 62 -0.30 -4.56 -20.14
N ALA A 63 -1.02 -5.19 -19.22
CA ALA A 63 -1.62 -6.49 -19.45
C ALA A 63 -2.64 -6.42 -20.60
N GLY A 64 -2.44 -7.27 -21.60
CA GLY A 64 -3.27 -7.32 -22.81
C GLY A 64 -2.96 -6.25 -23.86
N GLN A 65 -1.98 -5.37 -23.64
CA GLN A 65 -1.61 -4.31 -24.58
C GLN A 65 -0.99 -4.87 -25.87
N HIS A 66 -0.10 -5.87 -25.75
CA HIS A 66 0.63 -6.43 -26.88
C HIS A 66 0.38 -7.93 -27.08
N LYS A 67 0.55 -8.39 -28.32
CA LYS A 67 0.35 -9.78 -28.73
C LYS A 67 1.62 -10.42 -29.27
N VAL A 68 1.67 -11.75 -29.24
CA VAL A 68 2.78 -12.51 -29.84
C VAL A 68 2.87 -12.22 -31.34
N GLY A 69 4.07 -11.95 -31.82
CA GLY A 69 4.39 -11.56 -33.20
C GLY A 69 4.37 -10.06 -33.45
N GLU A 70 4.00 -9.25 -32.45
CA GLU A 70 3.97 -7.79 -32.57
C GLU A 70 5.37 -7.17 -32.44
N THR A 71 5.62 -6.12 -33.20
CA THR A 71 6.79 -5.24 -33.04
C THR A 71 6.30 -3.83 -32.73
N TYR A 72 6.86 -3.17 -31.72
CA TYR A 72 6.50 -1.81 -31.32
C TYR A 72 7.72 -1.02 -30.86
N GLU A 73 7.57 0.30 -30.72
CA GLU A 73 8.57 1.19 -30.12
C GLU A 73 7.97 1.87 -28.89
N GLU A 74 8.74 1.92 -27.81
CA GLU A 74 8.36 2.56 -26.55
C GLU A 74 9.61 3.19 -25.93
N GLU A 75 9.50 4.44 -25.47
CA GLU A 75 10.61 5.21 -24.89
C GLU A 75 11.91 5.23 -25.74
N GLY A 76 11.80 5.08 -27.06
CA GLY A 76 12.92 5.08 -27.99
C GLY A 76 13.63 3.74 -28.16
N GLU A 77 13.10 2.67 -27.58
CA GLU A 77 13.58 1.29 -27.74
C GLU A 77 12.60 0.48 -28.59
N ARG A 78 13.13 -0.46 -29.38
CA ARG A 78 12.33 -1.33 -30.25
C ARG A 78 12.13 -2.70 -29.63
N PHE A 79 10.89 -3.15 -29.57
CA PHE A 79 10.49 -4.43 -28.98
C PHE A 79 9.87 -5.36 -30.03
N GLU A 80 10.18 -6.65 -29.95
CA GLU A 80 9.49 -7.73 -30.67
C GLU A 80 8.98 -8.75 -29.66
N VAL A 81 7.66 -8.98 -29.62
CA VAL A 81 7.05 -9.91 -28.67
C VAL A 81 7.05 -11.32 -29.24
N ARG A 82 7.84 -12.23 -28.67
CA ARG A 82 7.88 -13.64 -29.10
C ARG A 82 6.99 -14.54 -28.26
N ARG A 83 6.80 -14.21 -26.98
CA ARG A 83 5.99 -15.00 -26.06
C ARG A 83 5.48 -14.16 -24.89
N VAL A 84 4.23 -14.42 -24.49
CA VAL A 84 3.68 -14.00 -23.19
C VAL A 84 3.91 -15.13 -22.19
N ILE A 85 4.50 -14.81 -21.05
CA ILE A 85 4.87 -15.77 -20.01
C ILE A 85 3.84 -15.75 -18.90
N GLU A 86 3.21 -16.90 -18.66
CA GLU A 86 2.30 -17.09 -17.52
C GLU A 86 3.02 -17.64 -16.29
N ASP A 87 4.09 -18.42 -16.49
CA ASP A 87 4.90 -19.01 -15.42
C ASP A 87 6.34 -19.29 -15.90
N LEU A 88 7.31 -19.07 -15.02
CA LEU A 88 8.72 -19.42 -15.21
C LEU A 88 9.17 -20.21 -13.98
N LYS A 89 9.40 -21.51 -14.16
CA LYS A 89 9.87 -22.38 -13.08
C LYS A 89 11.20 -21.88 -12.53
N GLY A 90 11.28 -21.71 -11.22
CA GLY A 90 12.50 -21.34 -10.50
C GLY A 90 12.83 -19.85 -10.51
N ALA A 91 12.22 -19.05 -11.38
CA ALA A 91 12.42 -17.61 -11.41
C ALA A 91 11.53 -16.88 -10.41
N LYS A 92 12.02 -15.73 -9.91
CA LYS A 92 11.32 -14.91 -8.92
C LYS A 92 11.22 -13.46 -9.37
N LEU A 93 10.24 -12.77 -8.82
CA LEU A 93 10.14 -11.32 -8.91
C LEU A 93 10.76 -10.73 -7.65
N ARG A 94 11.87 -10.01 -7.78
CA ARG A 94 12.43 -9.21 -6.68
C ARG A 94 11.95 -7.78 -6.86
N ILE A 95 11.35 -7.22 -5.82
CA ILE A 95 10.96 -5.81 -5.79
C ILE A 95 11.83 -5.08 -4.77
N ARG A 96 12.17 -3.83 -5.10
CA ARG A 96 12.87 -2.89 -4.25
C ARG A 96 12.11 -1.57 -4.22
N VAL A 97 11.95 -0.98 -3.05
CA VAL A 97 11.39 0.38 -2.91
C VAL A 97 12.46 1.30 -2.35
N GLU A 98 12.66 2.44 -3.01
CA GLU A 98 13.66 3.43 -2.65
C GLU A 98 13.09 4.85 -2.64
N LEU A 99 13.89 5.81 -2.18
CA LEU A 99 13.59 7.23 -2.33
C LEU A 99 14.49 7.86 -3.40
N GLU A 100 13.88 8.37 -4.46
CA GLU A 100 14.52 9.23 -5.45
C GLU A 100 13.83 10.58 -5.43
N ASP A 101 14.62 11.65 -5.31
CA ASP A 101 14.11 13.02 -5.15
C ASP A 101 13.01 13.13 -4.09
N ARG A 102 13.16 12.36 -2.99
CA ARG A 102 12.23 12.28 -1.84
C ARG A 102 10.87 11.65 -2.19
N ARG A 103 10.77 10.91 -3.30
CA ARG A 103 9.57 10.18 -3.74
C ARG A 103 9.85 8.68 -3.75
N GLY A 104 8.85 7.89 -3.36
CA GLY A 104 8.93 6.44 -3.41
C GLY A 104 8.98 5.92 -4.85
N VAL A 105 10.03 5.19 -5.20
CA VAL A 105 10.19 4.53 -6.50
C VAL A 105 10.31 3.03 -6.28
N ILE A 106 9.57 2.25 -7.08
CA ILE A 106 9.66 0.79 -7.09
C ILE A 106 10.42 0.32 -8.31
N ARG A 107 11.39 -0.57 -8.08
CA ARG A 107 12.09 -1.32 -9.11
C ARG A 107 11.72 -2.79 -9.01
N ALA A 108 11.34 -3.37 -10.14
CA ALA A 108 11.02 -4.78 -10.23
C ALA A 108 12.05 -5.49 -11.11
N TYR A 109 12.57 -6.59 -10.59
CA TYR A 109 13.60 -7.40 -11.25
C TYR A 109 13.08 -8.83 -11.44
N HIS A 110 13.29 -9.35 -12.64
CA HIS A 110 13.25 -10.79 -12.87
C HIS A 110 14.57 -11.38 -12.38
N ARG A 111 14.51 -12.27 -11.38
CA ARG A 111 15.66 -13.03 -10.87
C ARG A 111 15.67 -14.43 -11.49
N SER A 112 16.72 -14.76 -12.23
CA SER A 112 16.92 -16.09 -12.82
C SER A 112 17.18 -17.16 -11.74
N ALA A 113 17.16 -18.44 -12.14
CA ALA A 113 17.49 -19.54 -11.24
C ALA A 113 18.97 -19.51 -10.79
N GLU A 114 19.83 -18.93 -11.62
CA GLU A 114 21.27 -18.73 -11.40
C GLU A 114 21.56 -17.50 -10.53
N GLY A 115 20.57 -16.65 -10.27
CA GLY A 115 20.66 -15.48 -9.39
C GLY A 115 20.88 -14.14 -10.08
N ASP A 116 20.83 -14.10 -11.41
CA ASP A 116 21.00 -12.87 -12.19
C ASP A 116 19.71 -12.04 -12.18
N ASP A 117 19.85 -10.74 -11.90
CA ASP A 117 18.73 -9.80 -11.85
C ASP A 117 18.64 -9.00 -13.17
N THR A 118 17.50 -9.12 -13.86
CA THR A 118 17.14 -8.28 -15.02
C THR A 118 16.07 -7.28 -14.61
N LEU A 119 16.36 -5.98 -14.77
CA LEU A 119 15.38 -4.92 -14.48
C LEU A 119 14.22 -4.99 -15.48
N LEU A 120 12.99 -5.11 -14.95
CA LEU A 120 11.77 -5.12 -15.75
C LEU A 120 11.20 -3.71 -15.90
N PHE A 121 11.10 -2.96 -14.81
CA PHE A 121 10.61 -1.60 -14.81
C PHE A 121 11.05 -0.82 -13.57
N THR A 122 10.99 0.51 -13.69
CA THR A 122 11.11 1.48 -12.60
C THR A 122 9.89 2.39 -12.66
N LEU A 123 9.09 2.46 -11.58
CA LEU A 123 7.86 3.25 -11.55
C LEU A 123 7.73 4.01 -10.22
N PRO A 124 6.99 5.13 -10.18
CA PRO A 124 6.56 5.73 -8.93
C PRO A 124 5.72 4.74 -8.12
N ALA A 125 6.13 4.44 -6.89
CA ALA A 125 5.51 3.39 -6.09
C ALA A 125 4.04 3.68 -5.77
N GLY A 126 3.72 4.96 -5.52
CA GLY A 126 2.35 5.40 -5.24
C GLY A 126 1.41 5.25 -6.44
N GLU A 127 1.90 5.52 -7.66
CA GLU A 127 1.12 5.34 -8.89
C GLU A 127 0.81 3.86 -9.12
N LEU A 128 1.82 3.00 -8.95
CA LEU A 128 1.63 1.57 -9.09
C LEU A 128 0.67 1.00 -8.03
N LEU A 129 0.75 1.44 -6.77
CA LEU A 129 -0.20 1.04 -5.73
C LEU A 129 -1.63 1.45 -6.07
N LEU A 130 -1.85 2.69 -6.51
CA LEU A 130 -3.19 3.16 -6.89
C LEU A 130 -3.75 2.37 -8.08
N ALA A 131 -2.94 2.11 -9.11
CA ALA A 131 -3.33 1.29 -10.24
C ALA A 131 -3.68 -0.14 -9.80
N TYR A 132 -2.84 -0.74 -8.97
CA TYR A 132 -3.04 -2.06 -8.39
C TYR A 132 -4.35 -2.14 -7.58
N PHE A 133 -4.58 -1.22 -6.66
CA PHE A 133 -5.79 -1.20 -5.83
C PHE A 133 -7.06 -1.03 -6.65
N ARG A 134 -7.06 -0.13 -7.66
CA ARG A 134 -8.18 0.04 -8.58
C ARG A 134 -8.48 -1.22 -9.37
N LYS A 135 -7.45 -1.86 -9.94
CA LYS A 135 -7.59 -3.13 -10.69
C LYS A 135 -8.17 -4.24 -9.82
N ARG A 136 -7.85 -4.24 -8.52
CA ARG A 136 -8.36 -5.22 -7.55
C ARG A 136 -9.73 -4.87 -6.95
N GLY A 137 -10.26 -3.68 -7.20
CA GLY A 137 -11.50 -3.22 -6.60
C GLY A 137 -11.39 -2.88 -5.12
N PHE A 138 -10.19 -2.54 -4.63
CA PHE A 138 -9.96 -2.13 -3.24
C PHE A 138 -10.33 -0.66 -3.04
N GLY A 139 -11.63 -0.38 -3.02
CA GLY A 139 -12.19 0.96 -2.97
C GLY A 139 -11.78 1.73 -1.71
N LYS A 140 -11.72 1.06 -0.54
CA LYS A 140 -11.37 1.73 0.72
C LYS A 140 -9.90 2.07 0.82
N LEU A 141 -9.03 1.23 0.28
CA LEU A 141 -7.61 1.56 0.14
C LEU A 141 -7.39 2.77 -0.76
N VAL A 142 -8.10 2.86 -1.90
CA VAL A 142 -8.01 4.01 -2.80
C VAL A 142 -8.54 5.28 -2.12
N GLU A 143 -9.67 5.21 -1.43
CA GLU A 143 -10.28 6.34 -0.72
C GLU A 143 -9.38 6.85 0.40
N ALA A 144 -8.77 5.95 1.17
CA ALA A 144 -7.92 6.31 2.31
C ALA A 144 -6.48 6.65 1.93
N PHE A 145 -6.02 6.39 0.70
CA PHE A 145 -4.63 6.60 0.29
C PHE A 145 -4.22 8.07 0.43
N HIS A 146 -3.20 8.34 1.25
CA HIS A 146 -2.74 9.71 1.51
C HIS A 146 -1.38 10.01 0.87
N SER A 147 -0.37 9.18 1.14
CA SER A 147 1.00 9.38 0.64
C SER A 147 1.75 8.06 0.52
N SER A 148 2.81 8.04 -0.31
CA SER A 148 3.67 6.86 -0.50
C SER A 148 5.14 7.23 -0.66
N GLY A 149 5.99 6.56 0.11
CA GLY A 149 7.45 6.57 0.06
C GLY A 149 7.98 5.16 0.33
N LEU A 150 8.93 5.00 1.27
CA LEU A 150 9.27 3.68 1.83
C LEU A 150 8.11 3.06 2.62
N THR A 151 7.32 3.92 3.24
CA THR A 151 6.02 3.60 3.84
C THR A 151 4.91 4.33 3.09
N THR A 152 3.71 3.76 3.12
CA THR A 152 2.48 4.34 2.60
C THR A 152 1.57 4.66 3.77
N GLU A 153 1.00 5.86 3.72
CA GLU A 153 0.05 6.34 4.72
C GLU A 153 -1.37 6.26 4.18
N PHE A 154 -2.27 5.71 5.00
CA PHE A 154 -3.71 5.75 4.76
C PHE A 154 -4.40 6.53 5.87
N ILE A 155 -5.33 7.41 5.51
CA ILE A 155 -6.13 8.20 6.45
C ILE A 155 -7.61 8.01 6.09
N GLN A 156 -8.39 7.47 7.04
CA GLN A 156 -9.84 7.41 6.93
C GLN A 156 -10.43 8.22 8.08
N SER A 157 -11.24 9.23 7.75
CA SER A 157 -11.89 10.09 8.73
C SER A 157 -13.38 10.19 8.44
N ARG A 158 -14.18 10.20 9.50
CA ARG A 158 -15.64 10.33 9.40
C ARG A 158 -16.15 11.30 10.45
N GLY A 159 -16.99 12.22 9.99
CA GLY A 159 -17.68 13.20 10.83
C GLY A 159 -16.78 14.27 11.45
N GLN A 160 -17.39 15.15 12.26
CA GLN A 160 -16.67 16.25 12.90
C GLN A 160 -15.90 15.80 14.14
N GLU A 161 -14.66 16.24 14.24
CA GLU A 161 -13.81 16.00 15.39
C GLU A 161 -14.40 16.61 16.67
N GLY A 162 -14.24 15.92 17.80
CA GLY A 162 -14.83 16.33 19.07
C GLY A 162 -13.94 16.00 20.26
N ARG A 163 -14.59 15.75 21.40
CA ARG A 163 -13.98 15.17 22.58
C ARG A 163 -13.70 13.69 22.30
N ALA A 164 -12.46 13.26 22.50
CA ALA A 164 -12.09 11.87 22.28
C ALA A 164 -12.56 10.99 23.44
N TYR A 165 -13.02 9.79 23.14
CA TYR A 165 -13.45 8.81 24.13
C TYR A 165 -12.23 8.16 24.78
N ALA A 166 -12.33 7.87 26.07
CA ALA A 166 -11.34 7.04 26.77
C ALA A 166 -11.45 5.58 26.32
N PHE A 167 -10.40 4.79 26.59
CA PHE A 167 -10.32 3.41 26.13
C PHE A 167 -11.47 2.55 26.66
N ASP A 168 -11.82 2.72 27.93
CA ASP A 168 -12.87 1.95 28.60
C ASP A 168 -14.25 2.23 28.02
N ASP A 169 -14.45 3.45 27.49
CA ASP A 169 -15.69 3.90 26.86
C ASP A 169 -15.79 3.51 25.37
N LEU A 170 -14.73 2.94 24.78
CA LEU A 170 -14.77 2.55 23.37
C LEU A 170 -15.81 1.44 23.11
N PRO A 171 -16.63 1.56 22.06
CA PRO A 171 -17.45 0.45 21.59
C PRO A 171 -16.60 -0.77 21.21
N ALA A 172 -17.20 -1.97 21.29
CA ALA A 172 -16.51 -3.23 21.01
C ALA A 172 -15.89 -3.29 19.60
N LYS A 173 -16.53 -2.66 18.61
CA LYS A 173 -16.03 -2.50 17.23
C LYS A 173 -14.61 -1.91 17.22
N TRP A 174 -14.42 -0.80 17.93
CA TRP A 174 -13.15 -0.06 17.99
C TRP A 174 -12.07 -0.79 18.77
N ARG A 175 -12.44 -1.47 19.87
CA ARG A 175 -11.51 -2.34 20.60
C ARG A 175 -11.03 -3.53 19.75
N ARG A 176 -11.94 -4.12 18.95
CA ARG A 176 -11.57 -5.16 17.98
C ARG A 176 -10.65 -4.62 16.90
N ALA A 177 -10.93 -3.44 16.34
CA ALA A 177 -10.07 -2.81 15.34
C ALA A 177 -8.63 -2.61 15.86
N LEU A 178 -8.46 -2.15 17.10
CA LEU A 178 -7.14 -2.03 17.74
C LEU A 178 -6.42 -3.38 17.86
N LYS A 179 -7.15 -4.46 18.16
CA LYS A 179 -6.58 -5.81 18.23
C LYS A 179 -6.17 -6.33 16.85
N GLU A 180 -7.04 -6.20 15.85
CA GLU A 180 -6.73 -6.62 14.48
C GLU A 180 -5.55 -5.83 13.91
N ALA A 181 -5.46 -4.53 14.21
CA ALA A 181 -4.31 -3.72 13.83
C ALA A 181 -3.01 -4.22 14.45
N GLN A 182 -3.04 -4.61 15.72
CA GLN A 182 -1.88 -5.24 16.36
C GLN A 182 -1.48 -6.54 15.66
N ASN A 183 -2.43 -7.42 15.37
CA ASN A 183 -2.16 -8.67 14.66
C ASN A 183 -1.55 -8.41 13.27
N MET A 184 -2.11 -7.46 12.51
CA MET A 184 -1.57 -7.09 11.20
C MET A 184 -0.12 -6.60 11.29
N LEU A 185 0.17 -5.72 12.24
CA LEU A 185 1.50 -5.15 12.43
C LEU A 185 2.52 -6.20 12.87
N HIS A 186 2.17 -7.13 13.76
CA HIS A 186 3.12 -8.13 14.25
C HIS A 186 3.23 -9.39 13.37
N ASP A 187 2.10 -9.90 12.88
CA ASP A 187 2.06 -11.23 12.24
C ASP A 187 2.25 -11.17 10.72
N ARG A 188 2.01 -10.01 10.09
CA ARG A 188 2.03 -9.89 8.62
C ARG A 188 3.09 -8.94 8.09
N VAL A 189 3.25 -7.79 8.74
CA VAL A 189 4.07 -6.68 8.22
C VAL A 189 5.36 -6.49 9.01
N GLY A 190 5.38 -6.81 10.30
CA GLY A 190 6.55 -6.71 11.19
C GLY A 190 6.96 -5.29 11.59
N VAL A 191 6.49 -4.28 10.87
CA VAL A 191 6.77 -2.86 11.15
C VAL A 191 5.62 -1.98 10.66
N GLY A 192 5.31 -0.94 11.42
CA GLY A 192 4.31 0.05 11.04
C GLY A 192 3.56 0.62 12.24
N ARG A 193 2.56 1.44 11.94
CA ARG A 193 1.74 2.10 12.95
C ARG A 193 0.28 2.14 12.53
N PHE A 194 -0.59 1.95 13.50
CA PHE A 194 -2.00 2.28 13.44
C PHE A 194 -2.33 3.27 14.55
N SER A 195 -3.12 4.30 14.23
CA SER A 195 -3.66 5.23 15.21
C SER A 195 -5.16 5.37 15.06
N LEU A 196 -5.87 5.40 16.19
CA LEU A 196 -7.31 5.62 16.26
C LEU A 196 -7.63 6.76 17.23
N VAL A 197 -8.45 7.70 16.78
CA VAL A 197 -9.15 8.65 17.65
C VAL A 197 -10.63 8.52 17.38
N TYR A 198 -11.41 8.21 18.43
CA TYR A 198 -12.86 8.06 18.35
C TYR A 198 -13.55 9.16 19.14
N PHE A 199 -14.56 9.81 18.54
CA PHE A 199 -15.25 10.97 19.11
C PHE A 199 -16.71 10.67 19.53
N GLY A 200 -17.13 9.42 19.47
CA GLY A 200 -18.52 9.03 19.70
C GLY A 200 -19.43 9.25 18.49
N PRO A 201 -20.67 8.74 18.54
CA PRO A 201 -21.61 8.89 17.45
C PRO A 201 -22.04 10.35 17.27
N ASN A 202 -22.50 10.68 16.07
CA ASN A 202 -23.23 11.92 15.79
C ASN A 202 -24.71 11.78 16.24
N LYS A 203 -25.54 12.79 15.93
CA LYS A 203 -26.97 12.77 16.28
C LYS A 203 -27.77 11.68 15.55
N ASP A 204 -27.28 11.24 14.41
CA ASP A 204 -27.89 10.23 13.55
C ASP A 204 -27.41 8.81 13.90
N GLY A 205 -26.50 8.68 14.87
CA GLY A 205 -25.95 7.40 15.33
C GLY A 205 -24.67 6.97 14.61
N ASP A 206 -24.17 7.76 13.65
CA ASP A 206 -22.95 7.42 12.91
C ASP A 206 -21.68 7.72 13.72
N ASP A 207 -20.77 6.76 13.72
CA ASP A 207 -19.46 6.88 14.36
C ASP A 207 -18.65 8.06 13.78
N ARG A 208 -18.01 8.82 14.67
CA ARG A 208 -17.06 9.87 14.29
C ARG A 208 -15.66 9.51 14.73
N TYR A 209 -14.72 9.49 13.80
CA TYR A 209 -13.37 9.03 14.08
C TYR A 209 -12.34 9.53 13.07
N ILE A 210 -11.08 9.35 13.42
CA ILE A 210 -9.95 9.38 12.51
C ILE A 210 -9.14 8.11 12.78
N VAL A 211 -8.85 7.36 11.71
CA VAL A 211 -7.85 6.31 11.73
C VAL A 211 -6.74 6.62 10.73
N THR A 212 -5.52 6.26 11.12
CA THR A 212 -4.36 6.36 10.24
C THR A 212 -3.57 5.06 10.29
N TRP A 213 -3.14 4.61 9.13
CA TRP A 213 -2.19 3.51 8.97
C TRP A 213 -0.91 4.03 8.34
N LEU A 214 0.22 3.54 8.82
CA LEU A 214 1.53 3.73 8.18
C LEU A 214 2.18 2.34 8.06
N LEU A 215 2.32 1.85 6.83
CA LEU A 215 2.81 0.51 6.53
C LEU A 215 3.91 0.57 5.46
N PRO A 216 4.90 -0.34 5.44
CA PRO A 216 5.87 -0.41 4.36
C PRO A 216 5.19 -0.59 3.02
N THR A 217 5.53 0.27 2.07
CA THR A 217 4.98 0.30 0.71
C THR A 217 5.13 -1.06 0.03
N ILE A 218 6.27 -1.72 0.25
CA ILE A 218 6.59 -3.01 -0.35
C ILE A 218 5.64 -4.14 0.08
N HIS A 219 5.08 -4.07 1.29
CA HIS A 219 4.14 -5.08 1.78
C HIS A 219 2.75 -4.93 1.18
N LEU A 220 2.39 -3.75 0.68
CA LEU A 220 1.08 -3.49 0.09
C LEU A 220 0.93 -4.10 -1.30
N PHE A 221 2.02 -4.54 -1.92
CA PHE A 221 2.00 -5.32 -3.15
C PHE A 221 1.70 -6.82 -2.92
N ASP A 222 1.66 -7.25 -1.66
CA ASP A 222 1.17 -8.57 -1.28
C ASP A 222 -0.36 -8.58 -1.22
N LEU A 223 -0.98 -9.51 -1.94
CA LEU A 223 -2.43 -9.59 -2.06
C LEU A 223 -3.11 -9.83 -0.71
N ASP A 224 -2.56 -10.71 0.12
CA ASP A 224 -3.19 -11.09 1.39
C ASP A 224 -3.13 -9.92 2.38
N VAL A 225 -2.05 -9.12 2.33
CA VAL A 225 -1.90 -7.91 3.14
C VAL A 225 -2.89 -6.83 2.67
N ALA A 226 -2.94 -6.55 1.37
CA ALA A 226 -3.82 -5.53 0.81
C ALA A 226 -5.30 -5.88 1.04
N GLU A 227 -5.72 -7.12 0.78
CA GLU A 227 -7.09 -7.57 0.99
C GLU A 227 -7.50 -7.51 2.47
N HIS A 228 -6.58 -7.86 3.38
CA HIS A 228 -6.86 -7.75 4.81
C HIS A 228 -7.05 -6.28 5.24
N LEU A 229 -6.19 -5.37 4.77
CA LEU A 229 -6.30 -3.95 5.08
C LEU A 229 -7.59 -3.33 4.51
N GLU A 230 -7.97 -3.67 3.27
CA GLU A 230 -9.24 -3.28 2.67
C GLU A 230 -10.43 -3.68 3.55
N LYS A 231 -10.45 -4.93 4.03
CA LYS A 231 -11.50 -5.44 4.93
C LYS A 231 -11.53 -4.70 6.26
N LEU A 232 -10.36 -4.38 6.83
CA LEU A 232 -10.30 -3.61 8.07
C LEU A 232 -10.86 -2.21 7.88
N LEU A 233 -10.49 -1.48 6.83
CA LEU A 233 -11.02 -0.14 6.55
C LEU A 233 -12.52 -0.17 6.25
N ALA A 234 -12.99 -1.14 5.46
CA ALA A 234 -14.40 -1.33 5.16
C ALA A 234 -15.23 -1.65 6.40
N ALA A 235 -14.67 -2.38 7.36
CA ALA A 235 -15.36 -2.70 8.61
C ALA A 235 -15.48 -1.50 9.56
N LEU A 236 -14.78 -0.38 9.31
CA LEU A 236 -14.85 0.83 10.14
C LEU A 236 -15.95 1.80 9.69
N ASP A 237 -16.32 1.78 8.41
CA ASP A 237 -17.51 2.48 7.92
C ASP A 237 -18.81 1.86 8.45
#